data_AF-A0A084A7Y6-F1
#
_entry.id   AF-A0A084A7Y6-F1
#
_cell.length_a   1.000
_cell.length_b   1.000
_cell.length_c   1.000
_cell.angle_alpha   90.00
_cell.angle_beta   90.00
_cell.angle_gamma   90.00
#
_symmetry.space_group_name_H-M   'P 1'
#
loop_
_entity.id
_entity.type
_entity.pdbx_description
1 polymer ?
#
loop_
_entity_poly.entity_id
_entity_poly.type
_entity_poly.pdbx_seq_one_letter_code
_entity_poly.pdbx_strand_id
1 'polypeptide(L)'
;MTELEEVRASGKMSERVLENNFRHFDHRLREIEGELKLYPYATLSEVIAWAEQLKIAIGKIKAIQESSIIKSKKEWGILEEKMLGYLQIDKAFIHVFSDHVIFLVQLEQRYRQRLSIFANNLDNSVRYLKRYVDDLEKQGFSITGILAESRNLSDMNWLSILNY
;
A
#
# COMPACT_ATOMS: atom_id res chain seq x y z
N MET A 1 -23.34 -26.25 10.71
CA MET A 1 -22.39 -25.78 9.67
C MET A 1 -21.51 -26.97 9.35
N THR A 2 -21.34 -27.28 8.07
CA THR A 2 -20.31 -28.25 7.65
C THR A 2 -18.93 -27.58 7.80
N GLU A 3 -17.88 -28.36 8.01
CA GLU A 3 -16.51 -27.84 8.17
C GLU A 3 -16.09 -26.95 6.97
N LEU A 4 -16.54 -27.30 5.75
CA LEU A 4 -16.32 -26.51 4.53
C LEU A 4 -17.04 -25.15 4.55
N GLU A 5 -18.24 -25.07 5.12
CA GLU A 5 -18.96 -23.80 5.28
C GLU A 5 -18.24 -22.86 6.25
N GLU A 6 -17.59 -23.41 7.28
CA GLU A 6 -16.77 -22.62 8.21
C GLU A 6 -15.52 -22.05 7.51
N VAL A 7 -14.83 -22.85 6.70
CA VAL A 7 -13.68 -22.39 5.90
C VAL A 7 -14.12 -21.28 4.93
N ARG A 8 -15.25 -21.47 4.24
CA ARG A 8 -15.81 -20.47 3.32
C ARG A 8 -16.19 -19.18 4.05
N ALA A 9 -16.84 -19.28 5.20
CA ALA A 9 -17.23 -18.13 6.00
C ALA A 9 -16.00 -17.37 6.52
N SER A 10 -14.98 -18.09 6.97
CA SER A 10 -13.70 -17.51 7.41
C SER A 10 -12.99 -16.77 6.26
N GLY A 11 -12.90 -17.40 5.08
CA GLY A 11 -12.33 -16.76 3.88
C GLY A 11 -13.05 -15.46 3.52
N LYS A 12 -14.39 -15.47 3.51
CA LYS A 12 -15.19 -14.25 3.24
C LYS A 12 -15.08 -13.19 4.33
N MET A 13 -14.87 -13.57 5.58
CA MET A 13 -14.61 -12.62 6.66
C MET A 13 -13.24 -11.95 6.48
N SER A 14 -12.20 -12.76 6.22
CA SER A 14 -10.85 -12.27 5.92
C SER A 14 -10.86 -11.30 4.72
N GLU A 15 -11.53 -11.66 3.62
CA GLU A 15 -11.70 -10.78 2.46
C GLU A 15 -12.28 -9.41 2.85
N ARG A 16 -13.33 -9.38 3.68
CA ARG A 16 -13.95 -8.12 4.14
C ARG A 16 -13.02 -7.29 5.00
N VAL A 17 -12.27 -7.91 5.91
CA VAL A 17 -11.31 -7.22 6.78
C VAL A 17 -10.21 -6.58 5.94
N LEU A 18 -9.65 -7.32 4.99
CA LEU A 18 -8.58 -6.86 4.11
C LEU A 18 -9.06 -5.78 3.14
N GLU A 19 -10.27 -5.90 2.60
CA GLU A 19 -10.88 -4.86 1.77
C GLU A 19 -11.09 -3.56 2.55
N ASN A 20 -11.51 -3.65 3.82
CA ASN A 20 -11.66 -2.48 4.68
C ASN A 20 -10.30 -1.82 4.99
N ASN A 21 -9.25 -2.61 5.19
CA ASN A 21 -7.89 -2.09 5.34
C ASN A 21 -7.42 -1.35 4.08
N PHE A 22 -7.71 -1.87 2.89
CA PHE A 22 -7.41 -1.18 1.63
C PHE A 22 -8.16 0.15 1.51
N ARG A 23 -9.44 0.20 1.87
CA ARG A 23 -10.22 1.46 1.86
C ARG A 23 -9.63 2.49 2.81
N HIS A 24 -9.23 2.08 4.00
CA HIS A 24 -8.58 2.98 4.95
C HIS A 24 -7.25 3.50 4.39
N PHE A 25 -6.45 2.64 3.78
CA PHE A 25 -5.23 3.03 3.09
C PHE A 25 -5.50 4.02 1.95
N ASP A 26 -6.44 3.74 1.04
CA ASP A 26 -6.77 4.63 -0.09
C ASP A 26 -7.23 6.00 0.41
N HIS A 27 -8.04 6.04 1.46
CA HIS A 27 -8.47 7.28 2.07
C HIS A 27 -7.30 8.09 2.63
N ARG A 28 -6.43 7.46 3.45
CA ARG A 28 -5.24 8.11 4.01
C ARG A 28 -4.29 8.59 2.93
N LEU A 29 -4.14 7.83 1.85
CA LEU A 29 -3.28 8.22 0.73
C LEU A 29 -3.84 9.45 -0.01
N ARG A 30 -5.16 9.55 -0.17
CA ARG A 30 -5.80 10.76 -0.75
C ARG A 30 -5.62 11.99 0.14
N GLU A 31 -5.67 11.83 1.46
CA GLU A 31 -5.37 12.93 2.39
C GLU A 31 -3.91 13.40 2.20
N ILE A 32 -2.96 12.46 2.14
CA ILE A 32 -1.55 12.75 1.86
C ILE A 32 -1.37 13.44 0.50
N GLU A 33 -2.10 13.03 -0.54
CA GLU A 33 -2.07 13.74 -1.84
C GLU A 33 -2.56 15.17 -1.74
N GLY A 34 -3.57 15.43 -0.89
CA GLY A 34 -4.04 16.77 -0.59
C GLY A 34 -2.99 17.61 0.14
N GLU A 35 -2.31 17.02 1.12
CA GLU A 35 -1.20 17.63 1.87
C GLU A 35 0.00 17.96 0.97
N LEU A 36 0.24 17.15 -0.09
CA LEU A 36 1.39 17.26 -0.98
C LEU A 36 1.11 18.00 -2.29
N LYS A 37 0.07 18.85 -2.34
CA LYS A 37 -0.16 19.73 -3.49
C LYS A 37 0.87 20.86 -3.52
N LEU A 38 1.65 20.92 -4.60
CA LEU A 38 2.50 22.05 -4.92
C LEU A 38 1.89 22.84 -6.06
N TYR A 39 1.68 24.14 -5.87
CA TYR A 39 1.14 25.00 -6.91
C TYR A 39 2.21 25.41 -7.93
N PRO A 40 1.82 25.69 -9.19
CA PRO A 40 2.72 26.33 -10.14
C PRO A 40 3.29 27.63 -9.56
N TYR A 41 4.58 27.88 -9.82
CA TYR A 41 5.30 29.09 -9.36
C TYR A 41 5.49 29.22 -7.84
N ALA A 42 5.45 28.11 -7.09
CA ALA A 42 5.81 28.09 -5.67
C ALA A 42 7.19 28.72 -5.42
N THR A 43 7.29 29.52 -4.37
CA THR A 43 8.53 30.10 -3.86
C THR A 43 9.48 29.04 -3.32
N LEU A 44 10.77 29.37 -3.19
CA LEU A 44 11.76 28.45 -2.61
C LEU A 44 11.35 27.98 -1.19
N SER A 45 10.80 28.87 -0.35
CA SER A 45 10.31 28.52 0.99
C SER A 45 9.16 27.50 0.96
N GLU A 46 8.22 27.65 0.02
CA GLU A 46 7.11 26.70 -0.13
C GLU A 46 7.60 25.35 -0.65
N VAL A 47 8.59 25.37 -1.54
CA VAL A 47 9.25 24.16 -2.06
C VAL A 47 9.99 23.39 -0.96
N ILE A 48 10.69 24.09 -0.06
CA ILE A 48 11.36 23.47 1.09
C ILE A 48 10.34 22.84 2.04
N ALA A 49 9.30 23.59 2.41
CA ALA A 49 8.23 23.07 3.28
C ALA A 49 7.53 21.85 2.65
N TRP A 50 7.34 21.86 1.33
CA TRP A 50 6.80 20.70 0.61
C TRP A 50 7.72 19.48 0.69
N ALA A 51 9.05 19.67 0.56
CA ALA A 51 10.01 18.57 0.65
C ALA A 51 10.03 17.94 2.06
N GLU A 52 9.91 18.76 3.11
CA GLU A 52 9.75 18.30 4.50
C GLU A 52 8.47 17.48 4.66
N GLN A 53 7.34 18.00 4.16
CA GLN A 53 6.06 17.32 4.22
C GLN A 53 6.09 15.98 3.49
N LEU A 54 6.77 15.91 2.34
CA LEU A 54 6.93 14.67 1.58
C LEU A 54 7.69 13.61 2.39
N LYS A 55 8.77 13.99 3.06
CA LYS A 55 9.53 13.07 3.92
C LYS A 55 8.65 12.51 5.06
N ILE A 56 7.85 13.36 5.69
CA ILE A 56 6.88 12.95 6.71
C ILE A 56 5.84 11.99 6.13
N ALA A 57 5.29 12.31 4.95
CA ALA A 57 4.31 11.49 4.26
C ALA A 57 4.84 10.10 3.90
N ILE A 58 6.07 10.00 3.40
CA ILE A 58 6.74 8.71 3.13
C ILE A 58 6.81 7.87 4.41
N GLY A 59 7.16 8.49 5.55
CA GLY A 59 7.14 7.83 6.86
C GLY A 59 5.75 7.31 7.25
N LYS A 60 4.69 8.11 7.05
CA LYS A 60 3.30 7.70 7.28
C LYS A 60 2.93 6.49 6.41
N ILE A 61 3.29 6.49 5.12
CA ILE A 61 2.98 5.40 4.19
C ILE A 61 3.65 4.09 4.63
N LYS A 62 4.94 4.14 5.01
CA LYS A 62 5.66 2.96 5.55
C LYS A 62 5.00 2.39 6.80
N ALA A 63 4.58 3.25 7.75
CA ALA A 63 3.88 2.79 8.95
C ALA A 63 2.52 2.12 8.64
N ILE A 64 1.78 2.63 7.65
CA ILE A 64 0.52 2.01 7.19
C ILE A 64 0.81 0.64 6.54
N GLN A 65 1.89 0.55 5.75
CA GLN A 65 2.34 -0.70 5.13
C GLN A 65 2.66 -1.77 6.19
N GLU A 66 3.46 -1.43 7.20
CA GLU A 66 3.78 -2.35 8.30
C GLU A 66 2.52 -2.86 9.01
N SER A 67 1.56 -1.96 9.29
CA SER A 67 0.27 -2.34 9.86
C SER A 67 -0.53 -3.27 8.94
N SER A 68 -0.53 -3.01 7.64
CA SER A 68 -1.18 -3.85 6.63
C SER A 68 -0.59 -5.26 6.60
N ILE A 69 0.74 -5.38 6.62
CA ILE A 69 1.46 -6.66 6.65
C ILE A 69 1.11 -7.46 7.91
N ILE A 70 1.08 -6.83 9.07
CA ILE A 70 0.75 -7.50 10.34
C ILE A 70 -0.69 -8.04 10.29
N LYS A 71 -1.64 -7.22 9.84
CA LYS A 71 -3.05 -7.62 9.75
C LYS A 71 -3.26 -8.73 8.73
N SER A 72 -2.68 -8.63 7.55
CA SER A 72 -2.80 -9.63 6.50
C SER A 72 -2.21 -10.97 6.89
N LYS A 73 -1.04 -11.00 7.54
CA LYS A 73 -0.49 -12.24 8.14
C LYS A 73 -1.42 -12.87 9.18
N LYS A 74 -2.05 -12.04 10.03
CA LYS A 74 -3.01 -12.53 11.02
C LYS A 74 -4.24 -13.16 10.35
N GLU A 75 -4.84 -12.48 9.39
CA GLU A 75 -6.02 -13.01 8.67
C GLU A 75 -5.67 -14.29 7.89
N TRP A 76 -4.47 -14.35 7.30
CA TRP A 76 -3.97 -15.57 6.65
C TRP A 76 -3.83 -16.73 7.64
N GLY A 77 -3.21 -16.51 8.80
CA GLY A 77 -3.04 -17.55 9.82
C GLY A 77 -4.37 -18.11 10.33
N ILE A 78 -5.38 -17.24 10.53
CA ILE A 78 -6.73 -17.69 10.93
C ILE A 78 -7.35 -18.60 9.87
N LEU A 79 -7.18 -18.24 8.60
CA LEU A 79 -7.69 -19.04 7.49
C LEU A 79 -6.94 -20.37 7.36
N GLU A 80 -5.62 -20.34 7.49
CA GLU A 80 -4.75 -21.53 7.46
C GLU A 80 -5.12 -22.53 8.57
N GLU A 81 -5.33 -22.07 9.81
CA GLU A 81 -5.80 -22.92 10.90
C GLU A 81 -7.14 -23.58 10.59
N LYS A 82 -8.09 -22.83 10.02
CA LYS A 82 -9.39 -23.36 9.61
C LYS A 82 -9.28 -24.36 8.47
N MET A 83 -8.34 -24.16 7.55
CA MET A 83 -8.06 -25.07 6.44
C MET A 83 -7.42 -26.36 6.90
N LEU A 84 -6.46 -26.31 7.83
CA LEU A 84 -5.83 -27.49 8.42
C LEU A 84 -6.83 -28.34 9.22
N GLY A 85 -7.87 -27.71 9.78
CA GLY A 85 -8.98 -28.40 10.43
C GLY A 85 -9.89 -29.17 9.46
N TYR A 86 -9.80 -28.95 8.14
CA TYR A 86 -10.63 -29.63 7.15
C TYR A 86 -9.96 -30.94 6.70
N LEU A 87 -10.59 -32.09 7.03
CA LEU A 87 -9.98 -33.42 6.90
C LEU A 87 -9.93 -33.99 5.47
N GLN A 88 -10.58 -33.35 4.49
CA GLN A 88 -10.65 -33.86 3.11
C GLN A 88 -10.23 -32.79 2.10
N ILE A 89 -9.08 -32.91 1.45
CA ILE A 89 -8.76 -32.01 0.32
C ILE A 89 -9.58 -32.46 -0.89
N ASP A 90 -10.79 -31.93 -1.03
CA ASP A 90 -11.70 -32.20 -2.12
C ASP A 90 -11.77 -31.03 -3.12
N LYS A 91 -12.51 -31.21 -4.23
CA LYS A 91 -12.65 -30.15 -5.25
C LYS A 91 -13.27 -28.88 -4.68
N ALA A 92 -14.16 -29.00 -3.72
CA ALA A 92 -14.88 -27.86 -3.16
C ALA A 92 -13.96 -27.00 -2.28
N PHE A 93 -13.08 -27.63 -1.51
CA PHE A 93 -12.03 -26.94 -0.77
C PHE A 93 -11.01 -26.27 -1.69
N ILE A 94 -10.54 -26.95 -2.73
CA ILE A 94 -9.60 -26.37 -3.70
C ILE A 94 -10.18 -25.10 -4.33
N HIS A 95 -11.48 -25.08 -4.65
CA HIS A 95 -12.14 -23.88 -5.14
C HIS A 95 -12.16 -22.75 -4.10
N VAL A 96 -12.55 -23.03 -2.85
CA VAL A 96 -12.57 -22.00 -1.78
C VAL A 96 -11.18 -21.41 -1.56
N PHE A 97 -10.14 -22.24 -1.56
CA PHE A 97 -8.76 -21.78 -1.43
C PHE A 97 -8.31 -20.95 -2.62
N SER A 98 -8.56 -21.44 -3.84
CA SER A 98 -8.16 -20.75 -5.08
C SER A 98 -8.82 -19.39 -5.19
N ASP A 99 -10.12 -19.28 -4.86
CA ASP A 99 -10.84 -18.01 -4.85
C ASP A 99 -10.21 -17.00 -3.88
N HIS A 100 -9.80 -17.46 -2.69
CA HIS A 100 -9.17 -16.60 -1.70
C HIS A 100 -7.77 -16.14 -2.15
N VAL A 101 -6.96 -17.04 -2.73
CA VAL A 101 -5.64 -16.69 -3.28
C VAL A 101 -5.78 -15.68 -4.43
N ILE A 102 -6.76 -15.88 -5.33
CA ILE A 102 -7.05 -14.93 -6.41
C ILE A 102 -7.42 -13.56 -5.84
N PHE A 103 -8.26 -13.51 -4.79
CA PHE A 103 -8.59 -12.27 -4.11
C PHE A 103 -7.34 -11.56 -3.56
N LEU A 104 -6.44 -12.27 -2.89
CA LEU A 104 -5.21 -11.69 -2.33
C LEU A 104 -4.32 -11.09 -3.43
N VAL A 105 -4.15 -11.80 -4.55
CA VAL A 105 -3.39 -11.31 -5.71
C VAL A 105 -4.01 -10.03 -6.28
N GLN A 106 -5.34 -10.00 -6.43
CA GLN A 106 -6.05 -8.82 -6.91
C GLN A 106 -5.94 -7.64 -5.94
N LEU A 107 -5.98 -7.91 -4.63
CA LEU A 107 -5.85 -6.89 -3.61
C LEU A 107 -4.45 -6.25 -3.61
N GLU A 108 -3.38 -7.07 -3.67
CA GLU A 108 -2.00 -6.60 -3.81
C GLU A 108 -1.83 -5.74 -5.07
N GLN A 109 -2.43 -6.16 -6.20
CA GLN A 109 -2.40 -5.38 -7.43
C GLN A 109 -3.07 -4.01 -7.27
N ARG A 110 -4.18 -3.92 -6.52
CA ARG A 110 -4.87 -2.64 -6.24
C ARG A 110 -4.03 -1.71 -5.39
N TYR A 111 -3.32 -2.21 -4.37
CA TYR A 111 -2.35 -1.42 -3.61
C TYR A 111 -1.28 -0.81 -4.52
N ARG A 112 -0.66 -1.65 -5.37
CA ARG A 112 0.38 -1.22 -6.32
C ARG A 112 -0.12 -0.18 -7.33
N GLN A 113 -1.28 -0.43 -7.94
CA GLN A 113 -1.91 0.52 -8.87
C GLN A 113 -2.14 1.88 -8.20
N ARG A 114 -2.64 1.87 -6.96
CA ARG A 114 -2.96 3.10 -6.27
C ARG A 114 -1.71 3.91 -5.91
N LEU A 115 -0.62 3.24 -5.54
CA LEU A 115 0.68 3.87 -5.28
C LEU A 115 1.36 4.33 -6.54
N SER A 116 1.20 3.62 -7.66
CA SER A 116 1.68 4.09 -8.97
C SER A 116 1.02 5.42 -9.35
N ILE A 117 -0.29 5.56 -9.13
CA ILE A 117 -1.00 6.84 -9.33
C ILE A 117 -0.42 7.93 -8.43
N PHE A 118 -0.20 7.62 -7.14
CA PHE A 118 0.41 8.55 -6.19
C PHE A 118 1.80 9.00 -6.61
N ALA A 119 2.68 8.05 -6.97
CA ALA A 119 4.05 8.32 -7.42
C ALA A 119 4.08 9.14 -8.71
N ASN A 120 3.16 8.90 -9.65
CA ASN A 120 3.02 9.71 -10.86
C ASN A 120 2.60 11.15 -10.54
N ASN A 121 1.68 11.34 -9.59
CA ASN A 121 1.30 12.67 -9.14
C ASN A 121 2.49 13.40 -8.50
N LEU A 122 3.31 12.70 -7.70
CA LEU A 122 4.53 13.26 -7.14
C LEU A 122 5.58 13.61 -8.21
N ASP A 123 5.83 12.74 -9.20
CA ASP A 123 6.79 13.02 -10.29
C ASP A 123 6.43 14.33 -11.02
N ASN A 124 5.13 14.54 -11.26
CA ASN A 124 4.65 15.78 -11.85
C ASN A 124 4.97 17.01 -10.99
N SER A 125 4.79 16.92 -9.66
CA SER A 125 5.19 17.99 -8.73
C SER A 125 6.71 18.21 -8.72
N VAL A 126 7.51 17.15 -8.76
CA VAL A 126 8.99 17.24 -8.73
C VAL A 126 9.56 17.83 -10.01
N ARG A 127 8.91 17.68 -11.18
CA ARG A 127 9.36 18.36 -12.41
C ARG A 127 9.45 19.88 -12.27
N TYR A 128 8.59 20.48 -11.45
CA TYR A 128 8.64 21.91 -11.15
C TYR A 128 9.81 22.27 -10.23
N LEU A 129 10.29 21.31 -9.43
CA LEU A 129 11.40 21.48 -8.48
C LEU A 129 12.77 21.48 -9.15
N LYS A 130 12.88 21.06 -10.42
CA LYS A 130 14.15 21.06 -11.17
C LYS A 130 14.85 22.42 -11.19
N ARG A 131 14.10 23.52 -11.04
CA ARG A 131 14.66 24.88 -11.00
C ARG A 131 15.29 25.25 -9.64
N TYR A 132 14.99 24.49 -8.59
CA TYR A 132 15.46 24.72 -7.22
C TYR A 132 16.47 23.66 -6.76
N VAL A 133 17.04 22.87 -7.68
CA VAL A 133 17.93 21.73 -7.36
C VAL A 133 19.10 22.16 -6.48
N ASP A 134 19.83 23.19 -6.91
CA ASP A 134 21.02 23.64 -6.20
C ASP A 134 20.68 24.22 -4.81
N ASP A 135 19.50 24.85 -4.69
CA ASP A 135 19.05 25.44 -3.42
C ASP A 135 18.53 24.38 -2.44
N LEU A 136 17.85 23.35 -2.94
CA LEU A 136 17.40 22.21 -2.16
C LEU A 136 18.57 21.36 -1.65
N GLU A 137 19.55 21.08 -2.50
CA GLU A 137 20.77 20.34 -2.11
C GLU A 137 21.56 21.10 -1.04
N LYS A 138 21.67 22.44 -1.14
CA LYS A 138 22.29 23.29 -0.09
C LYS A 138 21.56 23.20 1.25
N GLN A 139 20.26 22.90 1.25
CA GLN A 139 19.46 22.70 2.45
C GLN A 139 19.36 21.23 2.90
N GLY A 140 20.09 20.33 2.24
CA GLY A 140 20.14 18.91 2.58
C GLY A 140 18.98 18.09 2.03
N PHE A 141 18.17 18.63 1.12
CA PHE A 141 17.14 17.89 0.40
C PHE A 141 17.69 17.38 -0.92
N SER A 142 18.03 16.08 -0.99
CA SER A 142 18.40 15.49 -2.26
C SER A 142 17.17 15.16 -3.10
N ILE A 143 17.00 15.89 -4.21
CA ILE A 143 15.93 15.61 -5.18
C ILE A 143 16.05 14.20 -5.73
N THR A 144 17.28 13.74 -5.97
CA THR A 144 17.57 12.38 -6.44
C THR A 144 17.11 11.35 -5.41
N GLY A 145 17.37 11.60 -4.13
CA GLY A 145 16.89 10.76 -3.02
C GLY A 145 15.36 10.74 -2.93
N ILE A 146 14.72 11.92 -3.02
CA ILE A 146 13.26 12.06 -2.99
C ILE A 146 12.59 11.28 -4.14
N LEU A 147 13.12 11.39 -5.36
CA LEU A 147 12.62 10.66 -6.53
C LEU A 147 12.83 9.16 -6.41
N ALA A 148 13.97 8.72 -5.87
CA ALA A 148 14.23 7.31 -5.62
C ALA A 148 13.26 6.73 -4.58
N GLU A 149 13.04 7.44 -3.47
CA GLU A 149 12.06 7.00 -2.47
C GLU A 149 10.64 6.97 -3.02
N SER A 150 10.23 7.97 -3.80
CA SER A 150 8.90 8.00 -4.43
C SER A 150 8.68 6.82 -5.39
N ARG A 151 9.71 6.41 -6.14
CA ARG A 151 9.64 5.22 -7.01
C ARG A 151 9.56 3.94 -6.21
N ASN A 152 10.32 3.84 -5.12
CA ASN A 152 10.29 2.67 -4.25
C ASN A 152 8.92 2.44 -3.61
N LEU A 153 8.08 3.49 -3.46
CA LEU A 153 6.72 3.34 -2.94
C LEU A 153 5.84 2.44 -3.82
N SER A 154 5.98 2.45 -5.14
CA SER A 154 5.14 1.64 -6.03
C SER A 154 5.49 0.15 -6.04
N ASP A 155 6.71 -0.18 -5.62
CA ASP A 155 7.23 -1.56 -5.61
C ASP A 155 7.08 -2.23 -4.23
N MET A 156 6.48 -1.55 -3.26
CA MET A 156 6.23 -2.06 -1.91
C MET A 156 5.25 -3.23 -1.92
N ASN A 157 5.55 -4.29 -1.15
CA ASN A 157 4.63 -5.39 -0.87
C ASN A 157 3.73 -5.03 0.32
N TRP A 158 2.41 -5.21 0.19
CA TRP A 158 1.44 -4.75 1.20
C TRP A 158 0.80 -5.85 2.02
N LEU A 159 0.79 -7.06 1.47
CA LEU A 159 0.21 -8.22 2.14
C LEU A 159 1.29 -9.12 2.74
N SER A 160 2.51 -9.20 2.19
CA SER A 160 3.59 -10.09 2.64
C SER A 160 3.22 -11.59 2.71
N ILE A 161 2.01 -11.97 2.27
CA ILE A 161 1.54 -13.36 2.23
C ILE A 161 2.09 -14.08 0.99
N LEU A 162 2.31 -13.33 -0.09
CA LEU A 162 2.90 -13.81 -1.34
C LEU A 162 4.38 -13.43 -1.33
N ASN A 163 5.24 -14.34 -0.84
CA ASN A 163 6.67 -14.25 -1.11
C ASN A 163 6.87 -14.64 -2.58
N TYR A 164 6.98 -13.64 -3.46
CA TYR A 164 7.53 -13.82 -4.81
C TYR A 164 9.02 -13.50 -4.78
#